data_AF-A0A3M8AP97-F1
#
_entry.id   AF-A0A3M8AP97-F1
#
_cell.length_a   1.000
_cell.length_b   1.000
_cell.length_c   1.000
_cell.angle_alpha   90.00
_cell.angle_beta   90.00
_cell.angle_gamma   90.00
#
_symmetry.space_group_name_H-M   'P 1'
#
loop_
_entity.id
_entity.type
_entity.pdbx_description
1 polymer ?
#
loop_
_entity_poly.entity_id
_entity_poly.type
_entity_poly.pdbx_seq_one_letter_code
_entity_poly.pdbx_strand_id
1 'polypeptide(L)'
;MTSLDAKNAHYWITVIFAGLVFLLVLNYIPAQDTVQEQIFAERGYKIVSQSESIATEFIFDPTWLPEAGGSKTVDYIFYDANNTRIYVSEIKNNGQMTYVNIKFSSNYNKEEGTFVTSTVIHKDNGELSYSGVFIKPRFYDVQNNEELAMEYSMGIGPDDLITLGFGEKEMEQFSGKQIAVKLSNFNLVHYKRI
;
A
#
# COMPACT_ATOMS: atom_id res chain seq x y z
N MET A 1 39.30 49.48 -12.19
CA MET A 1 38.63 48.88 -11.02
C MET A 1 37.29 48.32 -11.52
N THR A 2 37.32 47.22 -12.28
CA THR A 2 36.14 46.68 -13.02
C THR A 2 36.18 45.16 -13.23
N SER A 3 37.30 44.47 -12.96
CA SER A 3 37.42 43.02 -13.21
C SER A 3 37.07 42.13 -12.02
N LEU A 4 37.03 42.67 -10.80
CA LEU A 4 36.69 41.92 -9.59
C LEU A 4 35.17 41.71 -9.46
N ASP A 5 34.37 42.71 -9.83
CA ASP A 5 32.89 42.63 -9.78
C ASP A 5 32.31 41.64 -10.78
N ALA A 6 32.91 41.52 -11.97
CA ALA A 6 32.45 40.59 -12.99
C ALA A 6 32.67 39.12 -12.58
N LYS A 7 33.77 38.81 -11.88
CA LYS A 7 34.06 37.45 -11.38
C LYS A 7 33.12 37.06 -10.24
N ASN A 8 32.84 37.98 -9.33
CA ASN A 8 31.89 37.75 -8.23
C ASN A 8 30.46 37.59 -8.77
N ALA A 9 30.06 38.40 -9.75
CA ALA A 9 28.77 38.26 -10.42
C ALA A 9 28.64 36.88 -11.11
N HIS A 10 29.67 36.42 -11.81
CA HIS A 10 29.67 35.12 -12.47
C HIS A 10 29.57 33.95 -11.46
N TYR A 11 30.24 34.06 -10.31
CA TYR A 11 30.14 33.08 -9.22
C TYR A 11 28.71 33.00 -8.67
N TRP A 12 28.09 34.14 -8.34
CA TRP A 12 26.71 34.17 -7.85
C TRP A 12 25.69 33.66 -8.86
N ILE A 13 25.86 33.99 -10.15
CA ILE A 13 25.01 33.45 -11.23
C ILE A 13 25.12 31.92 -11.29
N THR A 14 26.33 31.38 -11.18
CA THR A 14 26.56 29.93 -11.22
C THR A 14 25.91 29.24 -10.02
N VAL A 15 26.03 29.81 -8.82
CA VAL A 15 25.41 29.28 -7.59
C VAL A 15 23.88 29.31 -7.70
N ILE A 16 23.30 30.41 -8.19
CA ILE A 16 21.85 30.53 -8.39
C ILE A 16 21.36 29.52 -9.43
N PHE A 17 22.09 29.36 -10.55
CA PHE A 17 21.74 28.40 -11.59
C PHE A 17 21.83 26.95 -11.09
N ALA A 18 22.88 26.61 -10.35
CA ALA A 18 23.02 25.29 -9.73
C ALA A 18 21.88 25.01 -8.71
N GLY A 19 21.51 26.01 -7.91
CA GLY A 19 20.37 25.93 -7.00
C GLY A 19 19.04 25.72 -7.73
N LEU A 20 18.81 26.43 -8.84
CA LEU A 20 17.63 26.26 -9.69
C LEU A 20 17.57 24.87 -10.33
N VAL A 21 18.69 24.37 -10.87
CA VAL A 21 18.77 23.01 -11.43
C VAL A 21 18.51 21.96 -10.34
N PHE A 22 19.08 22.14 -9.15
CA PHE A 22 18.84 21.25 -8.02
C PHE A 22 17.35 21.21 -7.60
N LEU A 23 16.70 22.37 -7.51
CA LEU A 23 15.26 22.46 -7.22
C LEU A 23 14.38 21.84 -8.32
N LEU A 24 14.78 21.98 -9.59
CA LEU A 24 14.09 21.34 -10.72
C LEU A 24 14.22 19.82 -10.67
N VAL A 25 15.41 19.30 -10.34
CA VAL A 25 15.65 17.85 -10.19
C VAL A 25 14.83 17.28 -9.03
N LEU A 26 14.72 17.99 -7.91
CA LEU A 26 13.88 17.57 -6.78
C LEU A 26 12.39 17.49 -7.14
N ASN A 27 11.91 18.40 -7.99
CA ASN A 27 10.52 18.40 -8.46
C ASN A 27 10.26 17.40 -9.60
N TYR A 28 11.30 16.82 -10.22
CA TYR A 28 11.15 15.87 -11.33
C TYR A 28 10.89 14.43 -10.87
N ILE A 29 10.91 14.14 -9.57
CA ILE A 29 10.58 12.81 -9.05
C ILE A 29 9.05 12.65 -9.15
N PRO A 30 8.53 11.83 -10.09
CA PRO A 30 7.08 11.66 -10.21
C PRO A 30 6.51 11.09 -8.90
N ALA A 31 5.32 11.53 -8.52
CA ALA A 31 4.60 10.96 -7.40
C ALA A 31 4.39 9.45 -7.63
N GLN A 32 4.45 8.65 -6.55
CA GLN A 32 4.33 7.19 -6.64
C GLN A 32 3.04 6.76 -7.35
N ASP A 33 1.93 7.45 -7.07
CA ASP A 33 0.62 7.18 -7.69
C ASP A 33 0.65 7.35 -9.22
N THR A 34 1.41 8.34 -9.70
CA THR A 34 1.60 8.56 -11.14
C THR A 34 2.40 7.44 -11.78
N VAL A 35 3.44 6.93 -11.11
CA VAL A 35 4.23 5.82 -11.62
C VAL A 35 3.42 4.52 -11.58
N GLN A 36 2.61 4.31 -10.55
CA GLN A 36 1.66 3.20 -10.48
C GLN A 36 0.70 3.21 -11.67
N GLU A 37 0.05 4.34 -11.93
CA GLU A 37 -0.87 4.47 -13.08
C GLU A 37 -0.14 4.19 -14.39
N GLN A 38 1.09 4.68 -14.56
CA GLN A 38 1.90 4.40 -15.76
C GLN A 38 2.25 2.92 -15.91
N ILE A 39 2.58 2.23 -14.81
CA ILE A 39 2.83 0.79 -14.84
C ILE A 39 1.56 0.02 -15.18
N PHE A 40 0.45 0.35 -14.52
CA PHE A 40 -0.84 -0.33 -14.71
C PHE A 40 -1.37 -0.11 -16.13
N ALA A 41 -1.20 1.10 -16.68
CA ALA A 41 -1.58 1.47 -18.04
C ALA A 41 -0.53 1.10 -19.10
N GLU A 42 0.57 0.45 -18.73
CA GLU A 42 1.73 0.15 -19.59
C GLU A 42 2.24 1.36 -20.41
N ARG A 43 2.21 2.56 -19.82
CA ARG A 43 2.69 3.81 -20.44
C ARG A 43 4.17 4.01 -20.14
N GLY A 44 5.04 3.59 -21.04
CA GLY A 44 6.50 3.64 -20.85
C GLY A 44 7.05 2.54 -19.93
N TYR A 45 6.17 1.63 -19.50
CA TYR A 45 6.47 0.43 -18.76
C TYR A 45 5.74 -0.75 -19.39
N LYS A 46 6.22 -1.96 -19.11
CA LYS A 46 5.51 -3.21 -19.40
C LYS A 46 5.43 -4.07 -18.16
N ILE A 47 4.33 -4.81 -18.04
CA ILE A 47 4.21 -5.87 -17.05
C ILE A 47 4.88 -7.12 -17.63
N VAL A 48 5.93 -7.59 -16.97
CA VAL A 48 6.73 -8.74 -17.41
C VAL A 48 6.06 -10.04 -16.99
N SER A 49 5.51 -10.09 -15.78
CA SER A 49 4.78 -11.23 -15.26
C SER A 49 3.87 -10.82 -14.10
N GLN A 50 2.84 -11.62 -13.86
CA GLN A 50 1.97 -11.52 -12.69
C GLN A 50 1.77 -12.92 -12.10
N SER A 51 1.72 -13.02 -10.77
CA SER A 51 1.45 -14.29 -10.09
C SER A 51 0.70 -14.07 -8.80
N GLU A 52 -0.37 -14.83 -8.59
CA GLU A 52 -1.07 -14.91 -7.30
C GLU A 52 -0.31 -15.87 -6.39
N SER A 53 0.26 -15.37 -5.29
CA SER A 53 0.91 -16.27 -4.30
C SER A 53 1.30 -15.61 -2.99
N ILE A 54 1.18 -14.28 -2.86
CA ILE A 54 1.63 -13.62 -1.63
C ILE A 54 0.57 -13.81 -0.55
N ALA A 55 0.98 -14.52 0.51
CA ALA A 55 0.24 -14.65 1.75
C ALA A 55 0.94 -13.82 2.83
N THR A 56 0.14 -13.20 3.69
CA THR A 56 0.60 -12.36 4.78
C THR A 56 -0.20 -12.65 6.03
N GLU A 57 0.34 -12.29 7.17
CA GLU A 57 -0.30 -12.48 8.46
C GLU A 57 0.00 -11.30 9.36
N PHE A 58 -0.99 -10.87 10.14
CA PHE A 58 -0.77 -9.97 11.27
C PHE A 58 -1.56 -10.43 12.49
N ILE A 59 -1.07 -10.09 13.68
CA ILE A 59 -1.80 -10.31 14.92
C ILE A 59 -2.55 -9.03 15.24
N PHE A 60 -3.87 -9.14 15.37
CA PHE A 60 -4.70 -8.04 15.82
C PHE A 60 -4.42 -7.73 17.29
N ASP A 61 -4.08 -6.48 17.57
CA ASP A 61 -3.94 -5.98 18.94
C ASP A 61 -5.26 -5.34 19.40
N PRO A 62 -5.93 -5.89 20.44
CA PRO A 62 -7.16 -5.32 20.97
C PRO A 62 -7.05 -3.85 21.40
N THR A 63 -5.84 -3.36 21.72
CA THR A 63 -5.62 -1.95 22.08
C THR A 63 -5.81 -1.00 20.90
N TRP A 64 -5.88 -1.52 19.66
CA TRP A 64 -6.15 -0.71 18.47
C TRP A 64 -7.63 -0.34 18.34
N LEU A 65 -8.54 -0.96 19.11
CA LEU A 65 -9.97 -0.70 19.03
C LEU A 65 -10.30 0.70 19.59
N PRO A 66 -10.87 1.60 18.76
CA PRO A 66 -11.39 2.86 19.25
C PRO A 66 -12.75 2.67 19.93
N GLU A 67 -13.14 3.68 20.71
CA GLU A 67 -14.51 3.79 21.23
C GLU A 67 -15.54 3.87 20.09
N ALA A 68 -16.80 3.56 20.40
CA ALA A 68 -17.90 3.63 19.45
C ALA A 68 -18.04 5.04 18.85
N GLY A 69 -18.12 5.13 17.52
CA GLY A 69 -18.09 6.39 16.76
C GLY A 69 -16.67 6.91 16.49
N GLY A 70 -15.63 6.24 16.96
CA GLY A 70 -14.24 6.65 16.87
C GLY A 70 -13.44 6.02 15.72
N SER A 71 -12.24 6.55 15.54
CA SER A 71 -11.22 6.01 14.64
C SER A 71 -9.85 6.10 15.30
N LYS A 72 -8.96 5.16 14.98
CA LYS A 72 -7.59 5.13 15.47
C LYS A 72 -6.64 4.76 14.33
N THR A 73 -5.65 5.62 14.09
CA THR A 73 -4.52 5.31 13.22
C THR A 73 -3.58 4.33 13.94
N VAL A 74 -3.11 3.32 13.22
CA VAL A 74 -2.29 2.22 13.78
C VAL A 74 -0.91 2.17 13.14
N ASP A 75 -0.83 2.31 11.81
CA ASP A 75 0.38 2.20 11.00
C ASP A 75 1.26 0.96 11.30
N TYR A 76 0.63 -0.19 11.53
CA TYR A 76 1.32 -1.44 11.85
C TYR A 76 1.71 -2.22 10.59
N ILE A 77 3.01 -2.25 10.29
CA ILE A 77 3.56 -2.97 9.13
C ILE A 77 3.69 -4.46 9.46
N PHE A 78 3.05 -5.30 8.66
CA PHE A 78 3.11 -6.76 8.78
C PHE A 78 3.71 -7.45 7.55
N TYR A 79 4.02 -6.69 6.51
CA TYR A 79 4.74 -7.15 5.33
C TYR A 79 5.60 -6.02 4.78
N ASP A 80 6.88 -6.27 4.55
CA ASP A 80 7.83 -5.33 3.92
C ASP A 80 8.77 -6.12 3.00
N ALA A 81 8.32 -6.37 1.77
CA ALA A 81 9.09 -7.11 0.77
C ALA A 81 8.60 -6.75 -0.64
N ASN A 82 9.39 -7.11 -1.66
CA ASN A 82 9.03 -6.85 -3.06
C ASN A 82 8.71 -5.36 -3.32
N ASN A 83 9.44 -4.43 -2.73
CA ASN A 83 9.18 -2.98 -2.78
C ASN A 83 7.78 -2.55 -2.32
N THR A 84 7.07 -3.35 -1.54
CA THR A 84 5.74 -3.03 -1.02
C THR A 84 5.70 -3.23 0.49
N ARG A 85 5.14 -2.24 1.19
CA ARG A 85 4.71 -2.35 2.58
C ARG A 85 3.22 -2.59 2.64
N ILE A 86 2.80 -3.60 3.39
CA ILE A 86 1.39 -3.83 3.70
C ILE A 86 1.22 -3.65 5.20
N TYR A 87 0.26 -2.83 5.58
CA TYR A 87 0.11 -2.39 6.95
C TYR A 87 -1.35 -2.10 7.29
N VAL A 88 -1.69 -2.27 8.57
CA VAL A 88 -2.96 -1.79 9.13
C VAL A 88 -2.81 -0.28 9.31
N SER A 89 -3.51 0.51 8.50
CA SER A 89 -3.42 1.97 8.57
C SER A 89 -4.35 2.54 9.63
N GLU A 90 -5.55 1.98 9.77
CA GLU A 90 -6.60 2.57 10.59
C GLU A 90 -7.60 1.50 11.05
N ILE A 91 -8.13 1.67 12.25
CA ILE A 91 -9.32 0.98 12.73
C ILE A 91 -10.42 2.01 12.99
N LYS A 92 -11.62 1.75 12.46
CA LYS A 92 -12.81 2.57 12.70
C LYS A 92 -13.87 1.74 13.41
N ASN A 93 -14.56 2.33 14.37
CA ASN A 93 -15.72 1.73 15.01
C ASN A 93 -16.89 2.71 14.88
N ASN A 94 -17.91 2.38 14.11
CA ASN A 94 -19.07 3.26 13.94
C ASN A 94 -20.19 3.01 14.97
N GLY A 95 -19.95 2.14 15.97
CA GLY A 95 -20.91 1.72 16.98
C GLY A 95 -21.73 0.47 16.61
N GLN A 96 -21.70 0.04 15.35
CA GLN A 96 -22.34 -1.20 14.88
C GLN A 96 -21.32 -2.19 14.32
N MET A 97 -20.31 -1.66 13.64
CA MET A 97 -19.27 -2.41 13.00
C MET A 97 -17.90 -1.82 13.28
N THR A 98 -16.93 -2.70 13.40
CA THR A 98 -15.51 -2.37 13.41
C THR A 98 -14.92 -2.64 12.03
N TYR A 99 -14.21 -1.66 11.48
CA TYR A 99 -13.53 -1.74 10.20
C TYR A 99 -12.03 -1.67 10.39
N VAL A 100 -11.31 -2.63 9.82
CA VAL A 100 -9.85 -2.67 9.78
C VAL A 100 -9.39 -2.33 8.37
N ASN A 101 -8.71 -1.20 8.23
CA ASN A 101 -8.20 -0.70 6.96
C ASN A 101 -6.74 -1.13 6.77
N ILE A 102 -6.49 -1.86 5.70
CA ILE A 102 -5.19 -2.39 5.30
C ILE A 102 -4.77 -1.68 4.02
N LYS A 103 -3.59 -1.10 4.01
CA LYS A 103 -3.05 -0.36 2.86
C LYS A 103 -1.78 -0.98 2.33
N PHE A 104 -1.58 -0.80 1.03
CA PHE A 104 -0.37 -1.17 0.32
C PHE A 104 0.36 0.13 -0.03
N SER A 105 1.62 0.22 0.35
CA SER A 105 2.51 1.32 -0.03
C SER A 105 3.67 0.74 -0.80
N SER A 106 3.60 0.88 -2.13
CA SER A 106 4.61 0.39 -3.05
C SER A 106 5.57 1.51 -3.46
N ASN A 107 6.83 1.15 -3.67
CA ASN A 107 7.87 2.06 -4.13
C ASN A 107 8.29 1.69 -5.55
N TYR A 108 7.98 2.57 -6.49
CA TYR A 108 8.20 2.40 -7.92
C TYR A 108 9.44 3.14 -8.45
N ASN A 109 10.34 3.61 -7.59
CA ASN A 109 11.51 4.42 -7.96
C ASN A 109 12.58 3.69 -8.81
N LYS A 110 12.32 2.45 -9.23
CA LYS A 110 13.22 1.65 -10.03
C LYS A 110 12.65 1.49 -11.43
N GLU A 111 13.52 1.50 -12.44
CA GLU A 111 13.15 1.21 -13.83
C GLU A 111 12.67 -0.24 -14.00
N GLU A 112 13.01 -1.13 -13.08
CA GLU A 112 12.55 -2.51 -13.04
C GLU A 112 12.37 -2.94 -11.58
N GLY A 113 11.32 -3.71 -11.31
CA GLY A 113 11.07 -4.20 -9.96
C GLY A 113 9.80 -5.03 -9.85
N THR A 114 9.57 -5.51 -8.64
CA THR A 114 8.31 -6.16 -8.27
C THR A 114 7.54 -5.26 -7.32
N PHE A 115 6.22 -5.45 -7.23
CA PHE A 115 5.35 -4.92 -6.18
C PHE A 115 4.18 -5.87 -5.93
N VAL A 116 3.59 -5.78 -4.74
CA VAL A 116 2.39 -6.51 -4.35
C VAL A 116 1.19 -5.57 -4.42
N THR A 117 0.06 -6.07 -4.92
CA THR A 117 -1.18 -5.30 -5.08
C THR A 117 -2.39 -6.19 -4.80
N SER A 118 -3.50 -5.56 -4.46
CA SER A 118 -4.82 -6.20 -4.33
C SER A 118 -5.58 -6.24 -5.65
N THR A 119 -4.95 -5.81 -6.74
CA THR A 119 -5.53 -5.71 -8.09
C THR A 119 -4.88 -6.71 -9.05
N VAL A 120 -5.71 -7.39 -9.85
CA VAL A 120 -5.29 -8.18 -11.01
C VAL A 120 -5.42 -7.30 -12.25
N ILE A 121 -4.38 -7.25 -13.06
CA ILE A 121 -4.34 -6.49 -14.30
C ILE A 121 -4.50 -7.46 -15.47
N HIS A 122 -5.63 -7.42 -16.15
CA HIS A 122 -5.93 -8.23 -17.33
C HIS A 122 -5.61 -7.46 -18.60
N LYS A 123 -5.17 -8.18 -19.63
CA LYS A 123 -4.88 -7.61 -20.94
C LYS A 123 -5.56 -8.45 -22.02
N ASP A 124 -6.70 -7.97 -22.49
CA ASP A 124 -7.52 -8.65 -23.51
C ASP A 124 -7.50 -7.82 -24.79
N ASN A 125 -6.98 -8.39 -25.88
CA ASN A 125 -6.92 -7.75 -27.20
C ASN A 125 -6.27 -6.34 -27.22
N GLY A 126 -5.38 -6.05 -26.27
CA GLY A 126 -4.72 -4.75 -26.14
C GLY A 126 -5.45 -3.75 -25.25
N GLU A 127 -6.64 -4.08 -24.75
CA GLU A 127 -7.35 -3.32 -23.73
C GLU A 127 -6.98 -3.84 -22.33
N LEU A 128 -6.74 -2.91 -21.42
CA LEU A 128 -6.44 -3.21 -20.02
C LEU A 128 -7.74 -3.19 -19.22
N SER A 129 -7.97 -4.24 -18.45
CA SER A 129 -9.04 -4.28 -17.46
C SER A 129 -8.50 -4.68 -16.10
N TYR A 130 -9.23 -4.32 -15.04
CA TYR A 130 -8.77 -4.47 -13.67
C TYR A 130 -9.84 -5.18 -12.85
N SER A 131 -9.43 -6.13 -12.01
CA SER A 131 -10.32 -6.76 -11.03
C SER A 131 -9.63 -6.86 -9.68
N GLY A 132 -10.39 -6.81 -8.59
CA GLY A 132 -9.83 -7.12 -7.27
C GLY A 132 -9.41 -8.59 -7.17
N VAL A 133 -8.35 -8.87 -6.42
CA VAL A 133 -7.96 -10.24 -6.07
C VAL A 133 -8.98 -10.87 -5.14
N PHE A 134 -9.20 -12.19 -5.26
CA PHE A 134 -10.10 -12.90 -4.38
C PHE A 134 -9.42 -13.26 -3.05
N ILE A 135 -9.51 -12.35 -2.09
CA ILE A 135 -8.93 -12.53 -0.76
C ILE A 135 -9.89 -13.34 0.09
N LYS A 136 -9.38 -14.41 0.72
CA LYS A 136 -10.08 -15.17 1.75
C LYS A 136 -9.35 -15.00 3.09
N PRO A 137 -9.73 -14.00 3.90
CA PRO A 137 -9.24 -13.90 5.26
C PRO A 137 -9.52 -15.18 6.05
N ARG A 138 -8.54 -15.63 6.82
CA ARG A 138 -8.69 -16.69 7.82
C ARG A 138 -8.23 -16.16 9.16
N PHE A 139 -8.89 -16.59 10.21
CA PHE A 139 -8.68 -16.03 11.54
C PHE A 139 -8.36 -17.13 12.54
N TYR A 140 -7.35 -16.90 13.37
CA TYR A 140 -6.88 -17.90 14.33
C TYR A 140 -6.74 -17.29 15.71
N ASP A 141 -7.22 -18.01 16.72
CA ASP A 141 -6.85 -17.76 18.11
C ASP A 141 -5.41 -18.22 18.32
N VAL A 142 -4.48 -17.28 18.49
CA VAL A 142 -3.05 -17.56 18.63
C VAL A 142 -2.77 -18.42 19.87
N GLN A 143 -3.56 -18.29 20.93
CA GLN A 143 -3.33 -19.01 22.19
C GLN A 143 -3.67 -20.48 22.07
N ASN A 144 -4.78 -20.79 21.39
CA ASN A 144 -5.31 -22.15 21.28
C ASN A 144 -4.97 -22.82 19.94
N ASN A 145 -4.39 -22.06 19.00
CA ASN A 145 -4.11 -22.47 17.62
C ASN A 145 -5.37 -23.04 16.93
N GLU A 146 -6.51 -22.40 17.18
CA GLU A 146 -7.81 -22.79 16.65
C GLU A 146 -8.26 -21.78 15.58
N GLU A 147 -8.77 -22.28 14.46
CA GLU A 147 -9.38 -21.41 13.45
C GLU A 147 -10.77 -20.96 13.91
N LEU A 148 -10.99 -19.66 13.89
CA LEU A 148 -12.26 -19.06 14.25
C LEU A 148 -13.15 -18.90 13.02
N ALA A 149 -14.37 -19.42 13.12
CA ALA A 149 -15.42 -19.17 12.15
C ALA A 149 -16.01 -17.77 12.41
N MET A 150 -15.52 -16.76 11.68
CA MET A 150 -16.02 -15.39 11.77
C MET A 150 -16.71 -14.96 10.50
N GLU A 151 -17.86 -14.32 10.66
CA GLU A 151 -18.49 -13.56 9.58
C GLU A 151 -17.73 -12.26 9.38
N TYR A 152 -17.56 -11.83 8.14
CA TYR A 152 -16.87 -10.58 7.83
C TYR A 152 -17.45 -9.97 6.56
N SER A 153 -17.40 -8.64 6.48
CA SER A 153 -17.53 -7.93 5.22
C SER A 153 -16.15 -7.57 4.70
N MET A 154 -16.02 -7.49 3.38
CA MET A 154 -14.78 -7.07 2.74
C MET A 154 -15.08 -6.05 1.65
N GLY A 155 -14.30 -4.97 1.64
CA GLY A 155 -14.27 -3.99 0.55
C GLY A 155 -12.85 -3.88 0.00
N ILE A 156 -12.74 -3.79 -1.31
CA ILE A 156 -11.50 -3.37 -1.99
C ILE A 156 -11.79 -1.98 -2.56
N GLY A 157 -11.10 -0.99 -2.02
CA GLY A 157 -11.19 0.40 -2.42
C GLY A 157 -10.12 0.77 -3.47
N PRO A 158 -10.11 2.04 -3.92
CA PRO A 158 -9.01 2.57 -4.73
C PRO A 158 -7.69 2.52 -3.96
N ASP A 159 -6.59 2.66 -4.70
CA ASP A 159 -5.23 2.78 -4.15
C ASP A 159 -4.79 1.58 -3.28
N ASP A 160 -5.22 0.37 -3.66
CA ASP A 160 -4.93 -0.87 -2.93
C ASP A 160 -5.32 -0.80 -1.44
N LEU A 161 -6.48 -0.22 -1.14
CA LEU A 161 -7.08 -0.26 0.19
C LEU A 161 -7.97 -1.51 0.33
N ILE A 162 -7.73 -2.32 1.35
CA ILE A 162 -8.66 -3.38 1.77
C ILE A 162 -9.30 -2.98 3.09
N THR A 163 -10.61 -3.11 3.18
CA THR A 163 -11.35 -2.92 4.43
C THR A 163 -11.99 -4.23 4.85
N LEU A 164 -11.68 -4.71 6.04
CA LEU A 164 -12.37 -5.83 6.69
C LEU A 164 -13.35 -5.28 7.71
N GLY A 165 -14.62 -5.65 7.61
CA GLY A 165 -15.67 -5.24 8.56
C GLY A 165 -16.15 -6.40 9.42
N PHE A 166 -16.31 -6.15 10.72
CA PHE A 166 -16.75 -7.11 11.72
C PHE A 166 -17.92 -6.54 12.52
N GLY A 167 -18.94 -7.36 12.75
CA GLY A 167 -20.05 -7.03 13.63
C GLY A 167 -19.66 -7.12 15.11
N GLU A 168 -20.56 -6.64 15.98
CA GLU A 168 -20.35 -6.68 17.44
C GLU A 168 -20.08 -8.09 17.96
N LYS A 169 -20.88 -9.09 17.52
CA LYS A 169 -20.73 -10.50 17.90
C LYS A 169 -19.36 -11.06 17.53
N GLU A 170 -18.83 -10.72 16.36
CA GLU A 170 -17.51 -11.16 15.94
C GLU A 170 -16.44 -10.47 16.75
N MET A 171 -16.58 -9.17 17.02
CA MET A 171 -15.66 -8.40 17.86
C MET A 171 -15.60 -8.88 19.31
N GLU A 172 -16.69 -9.43 19.86
CA GLU A 172 -16.66 -10.09 21.17
C GLU A 172 -15.65 -11.25 21.22
N GLN A 173 -15.44 -11.96 20.10
CA GLN A 173 -14.44 -13.03 20.00
C GLN A 173 -13.00 -12.52 20.04
N PHE A 174 -12.76 -11.24 19.71
CA PHE A 174 -11.44 -10.61 19.83
C PHE A 174 -11.13 -10.20 21.27
N SER A 175 -12.15 -10.09 22.14
CA SER A 175 -11.98 -9.63 23.51
C SER A 175 -11.15 -10.61 24.33
N GLY A 176 -9.98 -10.15 24.80
CA GLY A 176 -9.06 -10.95 25.60
C GLY A 176 -8.24 -11.99 24.81
N LYS A 177 -8.34 -12.00 23.49
CA LYS A 177 -7.60 -12.94 22.62
C LYS A 177 -6.65 -12.22 21.67
N GLN A 178 -5.57 -12.88 21.31
CA GLN A 178 -4.73 -12.47 20.19
C GLN A 178 -5.22 -13.21 18.95
N ILE A 179 -5.78 -12.46 18.00
CA ILE A 179 -6.33 -13.03 16.77
C ILE A 179 -5.35 -12.81 15.64
N ALA A 180 -4.83 -13.88 15.06
CA ALA A 180 -4.04 -13.82 13.84
C ALA A 180 -4.98 -13.74 12.62
N VAL A 181 -4.77 -12.72 11.80
CA VAL A 181 -5.48 -12.49 10.54
C VAL A 181 -4.56 -12.88 9.40
N LYS A 182 -4.88 -13.99 8.73
CA LYS A 182 -4.13 -14.50 7.58
C LYS A 182 -4.84 -14.08 6.30
N LEU A 183 -4.11 -13.38 5.44
CA LEU A 183 -4.56 -12.91 4.13
C LEU A 183 -3.77 -13.63 3.05
N SER A 184 -4.42 -13.99 1.96
CA SER A 184 -3.80 -14.75 0.88
C SER A 184 -4.31 -14.29 -0.48
N ASN A 185 -3.59 -14.71 -1.53
CA ASN A 185 -3.88 -14.41 -2.93
C ASN A 185 -3.64 -12.95 -3.33
N PHE A 186 -2.70 -12.25 -2.68
CA PHE A 186 -2.25 -10.98 -3.23
C PHE A 186 -1.42 -11.21 -4.50
N ASN A 187 -1.58 -10.30 -5.45
CA ASN A 187 -0.94 -10.39 -6.76
C ASN A 187 0.45 -9.77 -6.69
N LEU A 188 1.46 -10.53 -7.11
CA LEU A 188 2.83 -10.06 -7.29
C LEU A 188 3.03 -9.69 -8.76
N VAL A 189 3.36 -8.43 -9.02
CA VAL A 189 3.57 -7.89 -10.35
C VAL A 189 5.04 -7.59 -10.54
N HIS A 190 5.64 -8.07 -11.64
CA HIS A 190 6.97 -7.66 -12.12
C HIS A 190 6.80 -6.69 -13.27
N TYR A 191 7.41 -5.53 -13.18
CA TYR A 191 7.37 -4.48 -14.20
C TYR A 191 8.77 -4.07 -14.65
N LYS A 192 8.85 -3.51 -15.86
CA LYS A 192 10.09 -2.98 -16.45
C LYS A 192 9.78 -1.80 -17.36
N ARG A 193 10.60 -0.76 -17.31
CA ARG A 193 10.57 0.41 -18.21
C ARG A 193 10.96 0.01 -19.64
N ILE A 194 10.31 0.62 -20.64
CA ILE A 194 10.57 0.41 -22.07
C ILE A 194 11.51 1.49 -22.59
#